data_AF-A0A930YSQ1-F1
#
_entry.id   AF-A0A930YSQ1-F1
#
_cell.length_a   1.000
_cell.length_b   1.000
_cell.length_c   1.000
_cell.angle_alpha   90.00
_cell.angle_beta   90.00
_cell.angle_gamma   90.00
#
_symmetry.space_group_name_H-M   'P 1'
#
loop_
_entity.id
_entity.type
_entity.pdbx_description
1 polymer ?
#
loop_
_entity_poly.entity_id
_entity_poly.type
_entity_poly.pdbx_seq_one_letter_code
_entity_poly.pdbx_strand_id
1 'polypeptide(L)'
;MNISKQAMNAYHSNLSKLQGSAKKTFEKLVNASLKVNPDMSDDEFMELVGNSLISTTLSYGDAAGSVALDFFEEYTGLDAKNTDIAKVPYFVNDKYREKVAQYAANNTLRDDEFMEACGNILQSEVLQQANRTMSNVGKRHGLKFARVPQGGECAFCAMLASRGFVYSETGANSHYHNHCKCKVVAGKPGTKVGGYDHTKTEKSFNTICKNLGIKESLEEVENNKELRDKVLAEAGRRNKDWLYRGEVTKPWYIKPREQLSADEKRGIDILSSMGFSPVALPEDAPDGSKNIDFWLRDQHLFVEHKNAGGGKHSIEDNLGSAKKKWDNLKCDQPKIVILTTEGSTRSYEDDMKSIRRCKRYYDEVWYVPPGETDFLIIKNEG
;
A
#
# COMPACT_ATOMS: atom_id res chain seq x y z
N MET A 1 25.94 2.37 8.02
CA MET A 1 25.94 1.08 7.32
C MET A 1 25.38 1.29 5.92
N ASN A 2 25.75 0.45 4.95
CA ASN A 2 25.26 0.57 3.58
C ASN A 2 24.89 -0.82 3.06
N ILE A 3 23.59 -1.04 2.87
CA ILE A 3 23.07 -2.31 2.37
C ILE A 3 22.79 -2.14 0.88
N SER A 4 23.41 -2.96 0.04
CA SER A 4 23.16 -2.89 -1.40
C SER A 4 21.75 -3.38 -1.76
N LYS A 5 21.22 -2.94 -2.91
CA LYS A 5 19.93 -3.43 -3.43
C LYS A 5 20.00 -4.95 -3.68
N GLN A 6 21.16 -5.44 -4.11
CA GLN A 6 21.40 -6.87 -4.33
C GLN A 6 21.31 -7.67 -3.03
N ALA A 7 21.96 -7.21 -1.95
CA ALA A 7 21.91 -7.87 -0.64
C ALA A 7 20.48 -7.89 -0.08
N MET A 8 19.75 -6.77 -0.14
CA MET A 8 18.34 -6.73 0.26
C MET A 8 17.46 -7.69 -0.56
N ASN A 9 17.68 -7.76 -1.87
CA ASN A 9 16.93 -8.68 -2.74
C ASN A 9 17.24 -10.15 -2.44
N ALA A 10 18.50 -10.46 -2.14
CA ALA A 10 18.92 -11.80 -1.73
C ALA A 10 18.27 -12.20 -0.40
N TYR A 11 18.33 -11.32 0.61
CA TYR A 11 17.67 -11.52 1.90
C TYR A 11 16.17 -11.76 1.73
N HIS A 12 15.50 -10.95 0.89
CA HIS A 12 14.11 -11.18 0.55
C HIS A 12 13.87 -12.55 -0.07
N SER A 13 14.64 -12.91 -1.10
CA SER A 13 14.47 -14.16 -1.83
C SER A 13 14.62 -15.37 -0.91
N ASN A 14 15.62 -15.34 -0.01
CA ASN A 14 15.86 -16.40 0.96
C ASN A 14 14.67 -16.58 1.91
N LEU A 15 14.16 -15.49 2.48
CA LEU A 15 12.97 -15.55 3.34
C LEU A 15 11.73 -16.04 2.59
N SER A 16 11.49 -15.58 1.36
CA SER A 16 10.34 -16.03 0.58
C SER A 16 10.42 -17.50 0.17
N LYS A 17 11.63 -18.02 -0.07
CA LYS A 17 11.83 -19.47 -0.25
C LYS A 17 11.48 -20.24 1.02
N LEU A 18 11.92 -19.77 2.20
CA LEU A 18 11.57 -20.39 3.48
C LEU A 18 10.06 -20.37 3.74
N GLN A 19 9.39 -19.24 3.48
CA GLN A 19 7.93 -19.14 3.57
C GLN A 19 7.23 -20.16 2.63
N GLY A 20 7.70 -20.27 1.38
CA GLY A 20 7.16 -21.24 0.41
C GLY A 20 7.36 -22.70 0.86
N SER A 21 8.54 -23.02 1.37
CA SER A 21 8.85 -24.36 1.90
C SER A 21 8.03 -24.69 3.14
N ALA A 22 7.87 -23.73 4.07
CA ALA A 22 7.03 -23.88 5.25
C ALA A 22 5.59 -24.23 4.88
N LYS A 23 4.98 -23.47 3.96
CA LYS A 23 3.62 -23.73 3.47
C LYS A 23 3.50 -25.14 2.86
N LYS A 24 4.42 -25.53 1.99
CA LYS A 24 4.42 -26.88 1.38
C LYS A 24 4.60 -27.99 2.41
N THR A 25 5.42 -27.79 3.44
CA THR A 25 5.57 -28.76 4.53
C THR A 25 4.28 -28.88 5.34
N PHE A 26 3.67 -27.76 5.71
CA PHE A 26 2.39 -27.73 6.40
C PHE A 26 1.30 -28.49 5.63
N GLU A 27 1.13 -28.19 4.33
CA GLU A 27 0.15 -28.88 3.46
C GLU A 27 0.41 -30.39 3.40
N LYS A 28 1.68 -30.80 3.29
CA LYS A 28 2.06 -32.22 3.30
C LYS A 28 1.70 -32.91 4.62
N LEU A 29 1.94 -32.25 5.76
CA LEU A 29 1.61 -32.79 7.08
C LEU A 29 0.11 -33.02 7.23
N VAL A 30 -0.70 -32.00 6.91
CA VAL A 30 -2.17 -32.10 6.99
C VAL A 30 -2.70 -33.18 6.05
N ASN A 31 -2.26 -33.19 4.78
CA ASN A 31 -2.69 -34.18 3.80
C ASN A 31 -2.26 -35.61 4.15
N ALA A 32 -1.09 -35.79 4.75
CA ALA A 32 -0.65 -37.10 5.21
C ALA A 32 -1.55 -37.61 6.36
N SER A 33 -1.89 -36.75 7.32
CA SER A 33 -2.78 -37.11 8.42
C SER A 33 -4.21 -37.42 7.96
N LEU A 34 -4.75 -36.67 7.00
CA LEU A 34 -6.07 -36.96 6.41
C LEU A 34 -6.10 -38.33 5.68
N LYS A 35 -4.99 -38.75 5.06
CA LYS A 35 -4.91 -40.10 4.46
C LYS A 35 -4.91 -41.21 5.51
N VAL A 36 -4.36 -40.95 6.70
CA VAL A 36 -4.29 -41.91 7.80
C VAL A 36 -5.63 -42.02 8.52
N ASN A 37 -6.34 -40.91 8.70
CA ASN A 37 -7.67 -40.87 9.30
C ASN A 37 -8.64 -40.06 8.42
N PRO A 38 -9.25 -40.70 7.39
CA PRO A 38 -10.18 -40.02 6.48
C PRO A 38 -11.47 -39.54 7.14
N ASP A 39 -11.90 -40.23 8.21
CA ASP A 39 -13.17 -39.98 8.90
C ASP A 39 -13.03 -39.03 10.11
N MET A 40 -11.90 -38.29 10.17
CA MET A 40 -11.59 -37.34 11.24
C MET A 40 -12.66 -36.25 11.39
N SER A 41 -13.15 -36.05 12.61
CA SER A 41 -14.12 -35.00 12.94
C SER A 41 -13.55 -33.59 12.71
N ASP A 42 -14.42 -32.58 12.62
CA ASP A 42 -14.00 -31.19 12.41
C ASP A 42 -13.13 -30.65 13.55
N ASP A 43 -13.44 -31.01 14.80
CA ASP A 43 -12.65 -30.62 15.96
C ASP A 43 -11.23 -31.22 15.93
N GLU A 44 -11.13 -32.53 15.63
CA GLU A 44 -9.85 -33.19 15.47
C GLU A 44 -9.04 -32.61 14.30
N PHE A 45 -9.71 -32.25 13.20
CA PHE A 45 -9.07 -31.63 12.05
C PHE A 45 -8.54 -30.23 12.36
N MET A 46 -9.31 -29.40 13.08
CA MET A 46 -8.85 -28.09 13.51
C MET A 46 -7.66 -28.18 14.46
N GLU A 47 -7.66 -29.14 15.39
CA GLU A 47 -6.53 -29.40 16.28
C GLU A 47 -5.28 -29.85 15.49
N LEU A 48 -5.43 -30.79 14.56
CA LEU A 48 -4.37 -31.22 13.66
C LEU A 48 -3.75 -30.05 12.90
N VAL A 49 -4.59 -29.18 12.32
CA VAL A 49 -4.14 -27.99 11.57
C VAL A 49 -3.38 -27.04 12.49
N GLY A 50 -3.92 -26.74 13.67
CA GLY A 50 -3.25 -25.89 14.66
C GLY A 50 -1.87 -26.43 15.06
N ASN A 51 -1.78 -27.72 15.37
CA ASN A 51 -0.53 -28.38 15.74
C ASN A 51 0.47 -28.39 14.57
N SER A 52 -0.01 -28.60 13.34
CA SER A 52 0.82 -28.58 12.12
C SER A 52 1.37 -27.18 11.84
N LEU A 53 0.56 -26.12 12.03
CA LEU A 53 1.00 -24.73 11.91
C LEU A 53 2.11 -24.41 12.93
N ILE A 54 1.93 -24.79 14.19
CA ILE A 54 2.91 -24.54 15.27
C ILE A 54 4.21 -25.27 15.00
N SER A 55 4.16 -26.58 14.74
CA SER A 55 5.34 -27.42 14.47
C SER A 55 6.15 -26.88 13.29
N THR A 56 5.46 -26.49 12.21
CA THR A 56 6.10 -25.91 11.03
C THR A 56 6.68 -24.53 11.33
N THR A 57 6.00 -23.71 12.13
CA THR A 57 6.49 -22.38 12.55
C THR A 57 7.76 -22.49 13.38
N LEU A 58 7.86 -23.46 14.30
CA LEU A 58 9.06 -23.67 15.10
C LEU A 58 10.27 -23.96 14.20
N SER A 59 10.13 -24.94 13.30
CA SER A 59 11.24 -25.37 12.43
C SER A 59 11.67 -24.28 11.44
N TYR A 60 10.72 -23.67 10.73
CA TYR A 60 11.03 -22.67 9.71
C TYR A 60 11.26 -21.28 10.29
N GLY A 61 10.75 -21.00 11.49
CA GLY A 61 10.99 -19.77 12.23
C GLY A 61 12.45 -19.64 12.66
N ASP A 62 13.04 -20.70 13.21
CA ASP A 62 14.46 -20.73 13.58
C ASP A 62 15.38 -20.59 12.35
N ALA A 63 15.02 -21.24 11.24
CA ALA A 63 15.72 -21.09 9.97
C ALA A 63 15.63 -19.64 9.44
N ALA A 64 14.45 -19.02 9.52
CA ALA A 64 14.27 -17.61 9.13
C ALA A 64 15.04 -16.66 10.05
N GLY A 65 15.12 -16.96 11.35
CA GLY A 65 15.96 -16.26 12.31
C GLY A 65 17.44 -16.35 11.94
N SER A 66 17.92 -17.54 11.59
CA SER A 66 19.31 -17.76 11.15
C SER A 66 19.65 -16.93 9.91
N VAL A 67 18.78 -16.94 8.89
CA VAL A 67 18.93 -16.08 7.70
C VAL A 67 18.97 -14.59 8.06
N ALA A 68 18.21 -14.16 9.06
CA ALA A 68 18.23 -12.77 9.54
C ALA A 68 19.55 -12.41 10.26
N LEU A 69 20.11 -13.35 11.03
CA LEU A 69 21.41 -13.17 11.69
C LEU A 69 22.55 -13.11 10.68
N ASP A 70 22.61 -14.04 9.72
CA ASP A 70 23.62 -14.04 8.65
C ASP A 70 23.60 -12.70 7.88
N PHE A 71 22.40 -12.27 7.50
CA PHE A 71 22.21 -10.98 6.85
C PHE A 71 22.68 -9.82 7.73
N PHE A 72 22.33 -9.83 9.02
CA PHE A 72 22.79 -8.81 9.98
C PHE A 72 24.30 -8.73 10.06
N GLU A 73 25.00 -9.86 10.24
CA GLU A 73 26.46 -9.90 10.31
C GLU A 73 27.09 -9.37 9.01
N GLU A 74 26.54 -9.76 7.85
CA GLU A 74 27.05 -9.35 6.53
C GLU A 74 27.07 -7.82 6.36
N TYR A 75 25.96 -7.13 6.66
CA TYR A 75 25.90 -5.68 6.40
C TYR A 75 26.38 -4.80 7.57
N THR A 76 26.43 -5.34 8.79
CA THR A 76 26.87 -4.57 9.97
C THR A 76 28.32 -4.84 10.36
N GLY A 77 28.84 -6.04 10.10
CA GLY A 77 30.11 -6.54 10.63
C GLY A 77 30.10 -6.79 12.16
N LEU A 78 28.92 -6.78 12.79
CA LEU A 78 28.76 -7.03 14.23
C LEU A 78 28.41 -8.50 14.46
N ASP A 79 28.82 -9.05 15.61
CA ASP A 79 28.54 -10.45 15.94
C ASP A 79 27.04 -10.72 16.16
N ALA A 80 26.55 -11.82 15.60
CA ALA A 80 25.28 -12.45 15.93
C ALA A 80 25.51 -13.76 16.71
N LYS A 81 24.54 -14.13 17.55
CA LYS A 81 24.58 -15.37 18.33
C LYS A 81 23.30 -16.14 18.13
N ASN A 82 23.36 -17.46 18.19
CA ASN A 82 22.16 -18.31 18.14
C ASN A 82 21.13 -17.95 19.24
N THR A 83 21.58 -17.39 20.36
CA THR A 83 20.70 -16.89 21.44
C THR A 83 19.91 -15.65 21.07
N ASP A 84 20.23 -14.97 19.97
CA ASP A 84 19.46 -13.83 19.46
C ASP A 84 18.23 -14.27 18.64
N ILE A 85 18.20 -15.54 18.19
CA ILE A 85 17.04 -16.10 17.48
C ILE A 85 15.81 -15.94 18.36
N ALA A 86 14.80 -15.26 17.81
CA ALA A 86 13.55 -15.03 18.52
C ALA A 86 12.83 -16.35 18.73
N LYS A 87 12.49 -16.62 19.99
CA LYS A 87 11.58 -17.72 20.31
C LYS A 87 10.20 -17.41 19.76
N VAL A 88 9.54 -18.43 19.22
CA VAL A 88 8.13 -18.31 18.81
C VAL A 88 7.29 -17.87 20.01
N PRO A 89 6.63 -16.69 19.96
CA PRO A 89 5.86 -16.22 21.11
C PRO A 89 4.66 -17.13 21.41
N TYR A 90 4.32 -17.28 22.70
CA TYR A 90 3.20 -18.13 23.13
C TYR A 90 1.86 -17.76 22.45
N PHE A 91 1.60 -16.46 22.28
CA PHE A 91 0.38 -15.97 21.64
C PHE A 91 0.19 -16.46 20.20
N VAL A 92 1.26 -16.94 19.53
CA VAL A 92 1.16 -17.48 18.17
C VAL A 92 0.26 -18.71 18.14
N ASN A 93 0.30 -19.55 19.19
CA ASN A 93 -0.57 -20.71 19.29
C ASN A 93 -2.05 -20.29 19.37
N ASP A 94 -2.34 -19.31 20.24
CA ASP A 94 -3.70 -18.78 20.40
C ASP A 94 -4.18 -18.12 19.11
N LYS A 95 -3.32 -17.33 18.44
CA LYS A 95 -3.60 -16.72 17.15
C LYS A 95 -3.95 -17.75 16.07
N TYR A 96 -3.22 -18.87 15.98
CA TYR A 96 -3.53 -19.91 15.01
C TYR A 96 -4.88 -20.55 15.28
N ARG A 97 -5.14 -20.93 16.55
CA ARG A 97 -6.42 -21.52 16.95
C ARG A 97 -7.59 -20.59 16.68
N GLU A 98 -7.46 -19.32 17.06
CA GLU A 98 -8.48 -18.29 16.82
C GLU A 98 -8.78 -18.14 15.32
N LYS A 99 -7.74 -18.07 14.48
CA LYS A 99 -7.91 -17.87 13.03
C LYS A 99 -8.53 -19.08 12.34
N VAL A 100 -8.13 -20.28 12.73
CA VAL A 100 -8.72 -21.53 12.23
C VAL A 100 -10.20 -21.60 12.62
N ALA A 101 -10.54 -21.34 13.88
CA ALA A 101 -11.93 -21.34 14.36
C ALA A 101 -12.79 -20.26 13.67
N GLN A 102 -12.25 -19.05 13.48
CA GLN A 102 -12.93 -17.96 12.76
C GLN A 102 -13.25 -18.34 11.30
N TYR A 103 -12.32 -19.01 10.62
CA TYR A 103 -12.54 -19.48 9.26
C TYR A 103 -13.60 -20.58 9.23
N ALA A 104 -13.47 -21.58 10.11
CA ALA A 104 -14.39 -22.72 10.24
C ALA A 104 -15.84 -22.28 10.47
N ALA A 105 -16.05 -21.22 11.26
CA ALA A 105 -17.39 -20.73 11.59
C ALA A 105 -18.18 -20.20 10.38
N ASN A 106 -17.51 -19.86 9.27
CA ASN A 106 -18.14 -19.18 8.13
C ASN A 106 -17.88 -19.86 6.78
N ASN A 107 -17.08 -20.92 6.74
CA ASN A 107 -16.59 -21.51 5.50
C ASN A 107 -16.46 -23.03 5.61
N THR A 108 -16.33 -23.69 4.46
CA THR A 108 -16.07 -25.11 4.37
C THR A 108 -14.64 -25.41 4.85
N LEU A 109 -14.49 -26.48 5.64
CA LEU A 109 -13.19 -27.00 6.04
C LEU A 109 -12.65 -28.00 5.00
N ARG A 110 -11.33 -28.20 5.00
CA ARG A 110 -10.62 -29.18 4.15
C ARG A 110 -10.61 -28.88 2.65
N ASP A 111 -11.05 -27.69 2.23
CA ASP A 111 -10.89 -27.24 0.85
C ASP A 111 -9.56 -26.49 0.62
N ASP A 112 -9.28 -26.20 -0.65
CA ASP A 112 -8.06 -25.52 -1.05
C ASP A 112 -8.01 -24.08 -0.49
N GLU A 113 -9.14 -23.40 -0.35
CA GLU A 113 -9.21 -22.04 0.21
C GLU A 113 -8.84 -22.02 1.69
N PHE A 114 -9.31 -22.99 2.48
CA PHE A 114 -8.94 -23.17 3.88
C PHE A 114 -7.44 -23.43 4.03
N MET A 115 -6.90 -24.34 3.22
CA MET A 115 -5.46 -24.67 3.26
C MET A 115 -4.60 -23.48 2.85
N GLU A 116 -5.04 -22.73 1.82
CA GLU A 116 -4.42 -21.48 1.39
C GLU A 116 -4.42 -20.44 2.52
N ALA A 117 -5.57 -20.22 3.16
CA ALA A 117 -5.71 -19.28 4.28
C ALA A 117 -4.77 -19.64 5.45
N CYS A 118 -4.73 -20.90 5.86
CA CYS A 118 -3.83 -21.38 6.92
C CYS A 118 -2.36 -21.21 6.53
N GLY A 119 -2.00 -21.61 5.30
CA GLY A 119 -0.66 -21.45 4.77
C GLY A 119 -0.19 -19.99 4.74
N ASN A 120 -1.09 -19.06 4.44
CA ASN A 120 -0.79 -17.62 4.40
C ASN A 120 -0.49 -17.03 5.78
N ILE A 121 -1.18 -17.49 6.83
CA ILE A 121 -0.88 -17.08 8.22
C ILE A 121 0.48 -17.64 8.65
N LEU A 122 0.76 -18.91 8.34
CA LEU A 122 2.07 -19.53 8.60
C LEU A 122 3.21 -18.77 7.93
N GLN A 123 3.07 -18.47 6.63
CA GLN A 123 4.08 -17.71 5.88
C GLN A 123 4.33 -16.35 6.53
N SER A 124 3.28 -15.65 6.93
CA SER A 124 3.39 -14.37 7.62
C SER A 124 4.17 -14.52 8.93
N GLU A 125 3.88 -15.54 9.73
CA GLU A 125 4.56 -15.76 11.00
C GLU A 125 6.04 -16.12 10.85
N VAL A 126 6.41 -16.92 9.85
CA VAL A 126 7.82 -17.24 9.53
C VAL A 126 8.63 -15.96 9.24
N LEU A 127 8.07 -15.01 8.47
CA LEU A 127 8.71 -13.71 8.25
C LEU A 127 8.79 -12.89 9.56
N GLN A 128 7.76 -12.93 10.39
CA GLN A 128 7.79 -12.23 11.67
C GLN A 128 8.85 -12.79 12.63
N GLN A 129 9.19 -14.08 12.56
CA GLN A 129 10.33 -14.62 13.33
C GLN A 129 11.67 -14.01 12.89
N ALA A 130 11.90 -13.84 11.58
CA ALA A 130 13.08 -13.13 11.08
C ALA A 130 13.11 -11.67 11.55
N ASN A 131 11.97 -10.97 11.49
CA ASN A 131 11.87 -9.57 11.94
C ASN A 131 12.13 -9.41 13.45
N ARG A 132 11.60 -10.30 14.29
CA ARG A 132 11.86 -10.31 15.74
C ARG A 132 13.33 -10.64 16.03
N THR A 133 13.91 -11.60 15.31
CA THR A 133 15.33 -11.97 15.44
C THR A 133 16.27 -10.81 15.09
N MET A 134 16.02 -10.14 13.96
CA MET A 134 16.74 -8.92 13.56
C MET A 134 16.64 -7.83 14.65
N SER A 135 15.50 -7.76 15.34
CA SER A 135 15.28 -6.78 16.40
C SER A 135 16.03 -7.13 17.68
N ASN A 136 16.05 -8.40 18.08
CA ASN A 136 16.82 -8.89 19.23
C ASN A 136 18.31 -8.57 19.07
N VAL A 137 18.91 -8.99 17.94
CA VAL A 137 20.34 -8.77 17.69
C VAL A 137 20.65 -7.27 17.56
N GLY A 138 19.82 -6.50 16.85
CA GLY A 138 20.02 -5.06 16.71
C GLY A 138 19.94 -4.32 18.05
N LYS A 139 19.00 -4.71 18.92
CA LYS A 139 18.84 -4.13 20.26
C LYS A 139 20.03 -4.41 21.16
N ARG A 140 20.57 -5.64 21.11
CA ARG A 140 21.79 -6.01 21.85
C ARG A 140 22.96 -5.09 21.52
N HIS A 141 23.01 -4.58 20.29
CA HIS A 141 24.01 -3.63 19.79
C HIS A 141 23.57 -2.16 19.86
N GLY A 142 22.45 -1.84 20.51
CA GLY A 142 21.97 -0.47 20.68
C GLY A 142 21.51 0.22 19.39
N LEU A 143 21.10 -0.55 18.37
CA LEU A 143 20.65 -0.03 17.08
C LEU A 143 19.17 0.38 17.09
N LYS A 144 18.81 1.20 16.11
CA LYS A 144 17.41 1.53 15.76
C LYS A 144 16.97 0.69 14.55
N PHE A 145 15.70 0.78 14.22
CA PHE A 145 15.12 -0.04 13.16
C PHE A 145 14.34 0.79 12.15
N ALA A 146 14.34 0.32 10.91
CA ALA A 146 13.44 0.77 9.86
C ALA A 146 12.57 -0.38 9.37
N ARG A 147 11.35 -0.07 8.92
CA ARG A 147 10.55 -1.00 8.13
C ARG A 147 10.86 -0.78 6.66
N VAL A 148 11.43 -1.79 6.03
CA VAL A 148 11.86 -1.73 4.64
C VAL A 148 10.88 -2.54 3.77
N PRO A 149 10.11 -1.87 2.88
CA PRO A 149 9.18 -2.52 1.97
C PRO A 149 9.87 -2.99 0.69
N GLN A 150 9.20 -3.85 -0.08
CA GLN A 150 9.61 -4.26 -1.42
C GLN A 150 8.93 -3.51 -2.55
N GLY A 151 7.82 -2.84 -2.27
CA GLY A 151 7.05 -2.05 -3.25
C GLY A 151 5.76 -2.74 -3.71
N GLY A 152 5.26 -3.70 -2.92
CA GLY A 152 4.00 -4.40 -3.20
C GLY A 152 3.01 -4.37 -2.03
N GLU A 153 3.46 -3.95 -0.86
CA GLU A 153 2.72 -3.94 0.41
C GLU A 153 1.66 -2.83 0.44
N CYS A 154 0.75 -2.89 1.43
CA CYS A 154 -0.35 -1.93 1.55
C CYS A 154 0.13 -0.52 1.92
N ALA A 155 -0.75 0.48 1.74
CA ALA A 155 -0.46 1.87 2.08
C ALA A 155 -0.03 2.06 3.54
N PHE A 156 -0.54 1.25 4.47
CA PHE A 156 -0.13 1.35 5.88
C PHE A 156 1.32 0.90 6.10
N CYS A 157 1.79 -0.10 5.34
CA CYS A 157 3.21 -0.48 5.35
C CYS A 157 4.09 0.64 4.79
N ALA A 158 3.63 1.33 3.73
CA ALA A 158 4.32 2.51 3.20
C ALA A 158 4.41 3.63 4.24
N MET A 159 3.31 3.90 4.94
CA MET A 159 3.26 4.91 6.00
C MET A 159 4.30 4.61 7.09
N LEU A 160 4.33 3.39 7.61
CA LEU A 160 5.35 3.00 8.59
C LEU A 160 6.77 3.01 8.01
N ALA A 161 6.94 2.66 6.73
CA ALA A 161 8.23 2.73 6.06
C ALA A 161 8.73 4.17 5.88
N SER A 162 7.86 5.18 5.87
CA SER A 162 8.26 6.59 5.68
C SER A 162 9.14 7.14 6.81
N ARG A 163 9.09 6.52 8.01
CA ARG A 163 9.78 7.03 9.20
C ARG A 163 11.28 6.74 9.24
N GLY A 164 11.79 5.80 8.44
CA GLY A 164 13.20 5.43 8.45
C GLY A 164 13.66 4.74 9.74
N PHE A 165 14.93 4.94 10.11
CA PHE A 165 15.60 4.25 11.24
C PHE A 165 15.30 4.89 12.61
N VAL A 166 14.01 4.98 12.97
CA VAL A 166 13.56 5.62 14.22
C VAL A 166 12.98 4.63 15.23
N TYR A 167 12.60 3.43 14.78
CA TYR A 167 11.85 2.51 15.62
C TYR A 167 12.71 1.91 16.73
N SER A 168 12.09 1.68 17.89
CA SER A 168 12.52 0.69 18.88
C SER A 168 12.20 -0.73 18.38
N GLU A 169 12.73 -1.76 19.05
CA GLU A 169 12.37 -3.16 18.80
C GLU A 169 10.84 -3.37 18.83
N THR A 170 10.17 -2.83 19.85
CA THR A 170 8.71 -2.96 20.00
C THR A 170 7.96 -2.26 18.87
N GLY A 171 8.38 -1.05 18.48
CA GLY A 171 7.78 -0.30 17.39
C GLY A 171 8.03 -0.93 16.01
N ALA A 172 9.17 -1.58 15.80
CA ALA A 172 9.51 -2.23 14.54
C ALA A 172 8.65 -3.49 14.28
N ASN A 173 8.23 -4.18 15.34
CA ASN A 173 7.48 -5.44 15.27
C ASN A 173 5.98 -5.29 15.51
N SER A 174 5.45 -4.08 15.75
CA SER A 174 4.02 -3.85 15.96
C SER A 174 3.22 -3.85 14.64
N HIS A 175 1.90 -3.82 14.68
CA HIS A 175 1.01 -3.50 13.54
C HIS A 175 1.44 -4.04 12.16
N TYR A 176 1.16 -5.32 11.90
CA TYR A 176 1.33 -5.97 10.61
C TYR A 176 0.07 -6.78 10.29
N HIS A 177 -0.25 -6.91 9.01
CA HIS A 177 -1.36 -7.72 8.54
C HIS A 177 -0.85 -9.03 7.92
N ASN A 178 -1.77 -9.98 7.69
CA ASN A 178 -1.47 -11.17 6.90
C ASN A 178 -0.94 -10.76 5.52
N HIS A 179 0.12 -11.38 5.04
CA HIS A 179 0.83 -11.00 3.81
C HIS A 179 1.64 -9.69 3.88
N CYS A 180 1.94 -9.13 5.06
CA CYS A 180 3.00 -8.11 5.11
C CYS A 180 4.28 -8.71 4.56
N LYS A 181 4.94 -8.00 3.64
CA LYS A 181 6.27 -8.35 3.15
C LYS A 181 7.31 -7.34 3.63
N CYS A 182 6.95 -6.49 4.58
CA CYS A 182 7.87 -5.57 5.24
C CYS A 182 8.96 -6.31 6.02
N LYS A 183 10.21 -5.89 5.85
CA LYS A 183 11.35 -6.40 6.64
C LYS A 183 11.71 -5.39 7.69
N VAL A 184 12.02 -5.85 8.89
CA VAL A 184 12.73 -5.03 9.88
C VAL A 184 14.21 -5.07 9.54
N VAL A 185 14.85 -3.91 9.53
CA VAL A 185 16.30 -3.77 9.31
C VAL A 185 16.88 -2.93 10.44
N ALA A 186 17.96 -3.41 11.05
CA ALA A 186 18.67 -2.70 12.11
C ALA A 186 19.68 -1.70 11.51
N GLY A 187 19.90 -0.58 12.19
CA GLY A 187 20.82 0.42 11.70
C GLY A 187 21.02 1.58 12.65
N LYS A 188 22.02 2.41 12.32
CA LYS A 188 22.21 3.72 12.93
C LYS A 188 21.47 4.78 12.10
N PRO A 189 21.20 5.97 12.66
CA PRO A 189 20.80 7.11 11.85
C PRO A 189 21.72 7.28 10.63
N GLY A 190 21.13 7.44 9.44
CA GLY A 190 21.87 7.53 8.18
C GLY A 190 22.26 6.20 7.53
N THR A 191 21.86 5.03 8.07
CA THR A 191 21.97 3.76 7.34
C THR A 191 21.24 3.84 6.00
N LYS A 192 21.92 3.43 4.92
CA LYS A 192 21.37 3.41 3.56
C LYS A 192 21.00 1.99 3.17
N VAL A 193 19.85 1.85 2.51
CA VAL A 193 19.35 0.56 2.04
C VAL A 193 18.97 0.68 0.57
N GLY A 194 19.61 -0.10 -0.28
CA GLY A 194 19.43 0.00 -1.72
C GLY A 194 17.98 -0.26 -2.15
N GLY A 195 17.39 0.68 -2.88
CA GLY A 195 15.99 0.62 -3.31
C GLY A 195 14.98 1.13 -2.28
N TYR A 196 15.43 1.62 -1.12
CA TYR A 196 14.59 2.21 -0.09
C TYR A 196 15.09 3.61 0.28
N ASP A 197 14.20 4.58 0.15
CA ASP A 197 14.42 5.97 0.54
C ASP A 197 13.15 6.45 1.27
N HIS A 198 13.21 6.42 2.59
CA HIS A 198 12.06 6.74 3.44
C HIS A 198 11.57 8.18 3.22
N THR A 199 12.48 9.11 2.89
CA THR A 199 12.15 10.52 2.68
C THR A 199 11.28 10.73 1.45
N LYS A 200 11.42 9.87 0.42
CA LYS A 200 10.55 9.90 -0.75
C LYS A 200 9.16 9.38 -0.42
N THR A 201 9.07 8.30 0.36
CA THR A 201 7.78 7.78 0.84
C THR A 201 7.07 8.82 1.72
N GLU A 202 7.79 9.45 2.64
CA GLU A 202 7.29 10.55 3.49
C GLU A 202 6.78 11.72 2.64
N LYS A 203 7.54 12.14 1.62
CA LYS A 203 7.11 13.19 0.69
C LYS A 203 5.80 12.82 -0.02
N SER A 204 5.66 11.59 -0.48
CA SER A 204 4.41 11.11 -1.10
C SER A 204 3.23 11.20 -0.14
N PHE A 205 3.40 10.85 1.14
CA PHE A 205 2.35 11.02 2.16
C PHE A 205 2.03 12.48 2.48
N ASN A 206 3.05 13.34 2.55
CA ASN A 206 2.86 14.77 2.74
C ASN A 206 2.09 15.39 1.57
N THR A 207 2.37 14.96 0.33
CA THR A 207 1.58 15.33 -0.85
C THR A 207 0.13 14.87 -0.73
N ILE A 208 -0.13 13.64 -0.27
CA ILE A 208 -1.50 13.16 -0.03
C ILE A 208 -2.22 14.00 1.03
N CYS A 209 -1.55 14.33 2.15
CA CYS A 209 -2.12 15.19 3.18
C CYS A 209 -2.48 16.57 2.62
N LYS A 210 -1.57 17.18 1.83
CA LYS A 210 -1.83 18.44 1.11
C LYS A 210 -3.03 18.30 0.17
N ASN A 211 -3.09 17.23 -0.63
CA ASN A 211 -4.22 16.98 -1.54
C ASN A 211 -5.54 16.81 -0.78
N LEU A 212 -5.54 16.29 0.44
CA LEU A 212 -6.73 16.15 1.27
C LEU A 212 -7.07 17.40 2.09
N GLY A 213 -6.24 18.45 2.03
CA GLY A 213 -6.40 19.66 2.83
C GLY A 213 -6.11 19.46 4.32
N ILE A 214 -5.41 18.39 4.68
CA ILE A 214 -4.99 18.07 6.05
C ILE A 214 -3.77 18.93 6.39
N LYS A 215 -3.82 19.60 7.54
CA LYS A 215 -2.76 20.54 8.00
C LYS A 215 -1.87 19.92 9.07
N GLU A 216 -2.35 18.85 9.69
CA GLU A 216 -1.66 18.03 10.66
C GLU A 216 -0.42 17.40 10.04
N SER A 217 0.63 17.28 10.86
CA SER A 217 1.83 16.53 10.50
C SER A 217 1.50 15.05 10.29
N LEU A 218 2.36 14.35 9.55
CA LEU A 218 2.17 12.91 9.31
C LEU A 218 2.14 12.10 10.62
N GLU A 219 2.90 12.52 11.63
CA GLU A 219 2.89 11.88 12.97
C GLU A 219 1.52 12.07 13.68
N GLU A 220 0.94 13.27 13.61
CA GLU A 220 -0.40 13.53 14.16
C GLU A 220 -1.47 12.74 13.42
N VAL A 221 -1.38 12.68 12.09
CA VAL A 221 -2.26 11.85 11.24
C VAL A 221 -2.18 10.39 11.65
N GLU A 222 -0.98 9.84 11.81
CA GLU A 222 -0.77 8.43 12.18
C GLU A 222 -1.41 8.07 13.52
N ASN A 223 -1.40 9.00 14.47
CA ASN A 223 -1.96 8.81 15.81
C ASN A 223 -3.48 9.09 15.88
N ASN A 224 -4.07 9.73 14.87
CA ASN A 224 -5.51 9.94 14.74
C ASN A 224 -6.12 8.92 13.78
N LYS A 225 -6.94 8.00 14.29
CA LYS A 225 -7.54 6.93 13.46
C LYS A 225 -8.33 7.46 12.26
N GLU A 226 -9.12 8.51 12.44
CA GLU A 226 -9.95 9.04 11.36
C GLU A 226 -9.10 9.66 10.24
N LEU A 227 -8.13 10.51 10.60
CA LEU A 227 -7.21 11.12 9.64
C LEU A 227 -6.35 10.05 8.95
N ARG A 228 -5.81 9.10 9.71
CA ARG A 228 -5.03 7.99 9.19
C ARG A 228 -5.83 7.21 8.17
N ASP A 229 -7.07 6.82 8.47
CA ASP A 229 -7.89 6.02 7.56
C ASP A 229 -8.19 6.79 6.27
N LYS A 230 -8.46 8.11 6.34
CA LYS A 230 -8.62 8.97 5.16
C LYS A 230 -7.37 9.02 4.29
N VAL A 231 -6.20 9.23 4.89
CA VAL A 231 -4.91 9.27 4.19
C VAL A 231 -4.56 7.91 3.58
N LEU A 232 -4.79 6.81 4.30
CA LEU A 232 -4.52 5.46 3.81
C LEU A 232 -5.44 5.07 2.66
N ALA A 233 -6.72 5.47 2.70
CA ALA A 233 -7.65 5.24 1.60
C ALA A 233 -7.19 5.96 0.33
N GLU A 234 -6.74 7.22 0.44
CA GLU A 234 -6.22 7.97 -0.71
C GLU A 234 -4.87 7.42 -1.19
N ALA A 235 -3.95 7.08 -0.27
CA ALA A 235 -2.69 6.42 -0.61
C ALA A 235 -2.91 5.10 -1.34
N GLY A 236 -3.96 4.34 -0.99
CA GLY A 236 -4.36 3.11 -1.67
C GLY A 236 -4.76 3.30 -3.13
N ARG A 237 -5.13 4.52 -3.55
CA ARG A 237 -5.43 4.86 -4.95
C ARG A 237 -4.17 5.24 -5.74
N ARG A 238 -3.03 5.49 -5.09
CA ARG A 238 -1.81 5.93 -5.80
C ARG A 238 -1.03 4.74 -6.35
N ASN A 239 -0.30 4.97 -7.43
CA ASN A 239 0.64 3.99 -7.96
C ASN A 239 1.71 3.66 -6.91
N LYS A 240 2.06 2.38 -6.79
CA LYS A 240 2.94 1.89 -5.73
C LYS A 240 4.37 2.43 -5.86
N ASP A 241 4.93 2.52 -7.06
CA ASP A 241 6.29 3.06 -7.22
C ASP A 241 6.32 4.57 -6.94
N TRP A 242 5.25 5.30 -7.24
CA TRP A 242 5.10 6.68 -6.78
C TRP A 242 5.04 6.76 -5.24
N LEU A 243 4.20 5.94 -4.62
CA LEU A 243 4.02 5.96 -3.16
C LEU A 243 5.31 5.61 -2.42
N TYR A 244 6.00 4.55 -2.84
CA TYR A 244 7.19 4.05 -2.15
C TYR A 244 8.49 4.76 -2.58
N ARG A 245 8.59 5.22 -3.83
CA ARG A 245 9.87 5.67 -4.43
C ARG A 245 9.81 7.09 -5.00
N GLY A 246 8.65 7.74 -4.97
CA GLY A 246 8.45 9.06 -5.58
C GLY A 246 8.65 9.04 -7.10
N GLU A 247 8.50 7.89 -7.75
CA GLU A 247 8.65 7.76 -9.20
C GLU A 247 7.41 8.32 -9.91
N VAL A 248 7.62 9.28 -10.81
CA VAL A 248 6.54 9.82 -11.65
C VAL A 248 6.00 8.70 -12.53
N THR A 249 4.69 8.53 -12.53
CA THR A 249 4.02 7.49 -13.31
C THR A 249 4.05 7.85 -14.80
N LYS A 250 4.32 6.84 -15.62
CA LYS A 250 4.39 7.03 -17.08
C LYS A 250 2.97 7.05 -17.67
N PRO A 251 2.54 8.14 -18.33
CA PRO A 251 1.25 8.19 -19.00
C PRO A 251 1.25 7.32 -20.25
N TRP A 252 0.07 6.85 -20.65
CA TRP A 252 -0.11 6.15 -21.92
C TRP A 252 -0.89 7.03 -22.91
N TYR A 253 -0.27 7.33 -24.03
CA TYR A 253 -0.87 8.02 -25.16
C TYR A 253 -1.46 7.03 -26.16
N ILE A 254 -2.78 6.91 -26.22
CA ILE A 254 -3.45 6.30 -27.38
C ILE A 254 -3.56 7.36 -28.48
N LYS A 255 -3.99 8.58 -28.11
CA LYS A 255 -3.84 9.78 -28.93
C LYS A 255 -2.43 10.35 -28.77
N PRO A 256 -1.65 10.57 -29.85
CA PRO A 256 -0.30 11.14 -29.77
C PRO A 256 -0.29 12.45 -28.97
N ARG A 257 0.71 12.64 -28.11
CA ARG A 257 0.78 13.81 -27.21
C ARG A 257 0.75 15.11 -28.01
N GLU A 258 1.34 15.15 -29.20
CA GLU A 258 1.40 16.33 -30.07
C GLU A 258 0.01 16.83 -30.47
N GLN A 259 -0.96 15.91 -30.58
CA GLN A 259 -2.35 16.18 -30.96
C GLN A 259 -3.24 16.60 -29.77
N LEU A 260 -2.72 16.55 -28.55
CA LEU A 260 -3.43 17.01 -27.35
C LEU A 260 -3.34 18.52 -27.22
N SER A 261 -4.43 19.13 -26.74
CA SER A 261 -4.46 20.52 -26.30
C SER A 261 -3.45 20.77 -25.17
N ALA A 262 -3.09 22.04 -24.96
CA ALA A 262 -2.21 22.42 -23.85
C ALA A 262 -2.80 22.02 -22.48
N ASP A 263 -4.12 22.17 -22.35
CA ASP A 263 -4.88 21.83 -21.15
C ASP A 263 -4.86 20.32 -20.87
N GLU A 264 -5.11 19.48 -21.89
CA GLU A 264 -5.02 18.01 -21.73
C GLU A 264 -3.60 17.56 -21.33
N LYS A 265 -2.56 18.13 -21.96
CA LYS A 265 -1.16 17.85 -21.60
C LYS A 265 -0.88 18.18 -20.14
N ARG A 266 -1.35 19.34 -19.67
CA ARG A 266 -1.19 19.79 -18.28
C ARG A 266 -1.91 18.87 -17.30
N GLY A 267 -3.15 18.46 -17.61
CA GLY A 267 -3.91 17.50 -16.80
C GLY A 267 -3.16 16.18 -16.64
N ILE A 268 -2.64 15.63 -17.74
CA ILE A 268 -1.83 14.39 -17.74
C ILE A 268 -0.58 14.56 -16.88
N ASP A 269 0.17 15.64 -17.06
CA ASP A 269 1.44 15.86 -16.33
C ASP A 269 1.20 15.96 -14.81
N ILE A 270 0.13 16.64 -14.40
CA ILE A 270 -0.27 16.74 -12.99
C ILE A 270 -0.64 15.37 -12.43
N LEU A 271 -1.54 14.65 -13.10
CA LEU A 271 -1.97 13.31 -12.69
C LEU A 271 -0.77 12.37 -12.54
N SER A 272 0.14 12.40 -13.52
CA SER A 272 1.37 11.60 -13.50
C SER A 272 2.29 11.97 -12.33
N SER A 273 2.47 13.26 -12.07
CA SER A 273 3.32 13.74 -10.96
C SER A 273 2.76 13.38 -9.58
N MET A 274 1.46 13.09 -9.50
CA MET A 274 0.71 12.76 -8.29
C MET A 274 0.46 11.25 -8.13
N GLY A 275 1.07 10.40 -8.95
CA GLY A 275 0.98 8.95 -8.80
C GLY A 275 -0.26 8.32 -9.42
N PHE A 276 -0.92 8.98 -10.37
CA PHE A 276 -1.98 8.37 -11.18
C PHE A 276 -1.43 7.95 -12.54
N SER A 277 -2.00 6.93 -13.16
CA SER A 277 -1.52 6.42 -14.45
C SER A 277 -2.50 6.79 -15.57
N PRO A 278 -2.52 8.07 -16.03
CA PRO A 278 -3.50 8.52 -17.01
C PRO A 278 -3.25 7.93 -18.39
N VAL A 279 -4.35 7.58 -19.03
CA VAL A 279 -4.44 7.18 -20.43
C VAL A 279 -5.29 8.22 -21.15
N ALA A 280 -4.71 8.87 -22.17
CA ALA A 280 -5.44 9.79 -23.03
C ALA A 280 -6.23 8.99 -24.05
N LEU A 281 -7.57 8.97 -23.91
CA LEU A 281 -8.47 8.17 -24.74
C LEU A 281 -8.70 8.82 -26.11
N PRO A 282 -8.91 8.03 -27.18
CA PRO A 282 -9.39 8.54 -28.46
C PRO A 282 -10.90 8.82 -28.39
N GLU A 283 -11.38 9.74 -29.24
CA GLU A 283 -12.80 10.08 -29.39
C GLU A 283 -13.67 8.86 -29.78
N ASP A 284 -13.04 7.78 -30.28
CA ASP A 284 -13.69 6.56 -30.74
C ASP A 284 -13.59 5.34 -29.80
N ALA A 285 -13.23 5.54 -28.52
CA ALA A 285 -13.14 4.46 -27.54
C ALA A 285 -14.44 3.60 -27.46
N PRO A 286 -14.35 2.25 -27.49
CA PRO A 286 -15.51 1.39 -27.25
C PRO A 286 -16.11 1.61 -25.83
N ASP A 287 -17.38 1.27 -25.67
CA ASP A 287 -18.08 1.20 -24.37
C ASP A 287 -18.50 2.53 -23.70
N GLY A 288 -18.82 3.56 -24.49
CA GLY A 288 -19.44 4.80 -23.97
C GLY A 288 -18.47 5.77 -23.26
N SER A 289 -17.23 5.33 -23.02
CA SER A 289 -16.11 6.12 -22.49
C SER A 289 -15.63 7.24 -23.43
N LYS A 290 -16.12 7.28 -24.68
CA LYS A 290 -15.83 8.28 -25.72
C LYS A 290 -15.87 9.74 -25.25
N ASN A 291 -16.63 10.04 -24.20
CA ASN A 291 -16.90 11.40 -23.75
C ASN A 291 -16.05 11.85 -22.56
N ILE A 292 -15.26 10.98 -21.93
CA ILE A 292 -14.43 11.33 -20.77
C ILE A 292 -12.96 11.45 -21.18
N ASP A 293 -12.28 12.49 -20.69
CA ASP A 293 -10.94 12.84 -21.17
C ASP A 293 -9.85 11.84 -20.74
N PHE A 294 -9.92 11.30 -19.51
CA PHE A 294 -8.88 10.40 -18.98
C PHE A 294 -9.44 9.11 -18.38
N TRP A 295 -8.72 8.02 -18.64
CA TRP A 295 -8.81 6.77 -17.87
C TRP A 295 -7.54 6.58 -17.05
N LEU A 296 -7.68 6.38 -15.74
CA LEU A 296 -6.59 6.12 -14.81
C LEU A 296 -6.40 4.61 -14.70
N ARG A 297 -5.50 4.06 -15.52
CA ARG A 297 -5.37 2.60 -15.74
C ARG A 297 -5.21 1.80 -14.47
N ASP A 298 -4.26 2.19 -13.62
CA ASP A 298 -3.92 1.43 -12.42
C ASP A 298 -5.00 1.55 -11.33
N GLN A 299 -5.82 2.60 -11.41
CA GLN A 299 -6.91 2.88 -10.48
C GLN A 299 -8.28 2.38 -10.97
N HIS A 300 -8.38 2.05 -12.26
CA HIS A 300 -9.64 1.75 -12.94
C HIS A 300 -10.69 2.85 -12.78
N LEU A 301 -10.27 4.12 -12.80
CA LEU A 301 -11.15 5.27 -12.65
C LEU A 301 -11.20 6.11 -13.92
N PHE A 302 -12.36 6.68 -14.24
CA PHE A 302 -12.50 7.73 -15.23
C PHE A 302 -12.41 9.12 -14.59
N VAL A 303 -11.85 10.09 -15.31
CA VAL A 303 -11.72 11.48 -14.87
C VAL A 303 -11.98 12.42 -16.04
N GLU A 304 -12.92 13.35 -15.86
CA GLU A 304 -13.15 14.45 -16.80
C GLU A 304 -12.24 15.62 -16.48
N HIS A 305 -11.64 16.24 -17.49
CA HIS A 305 -10.83 17.44 -17.35
C HIS A 305 -11.62 18.69 -17.78
N LYS A 306 -11.58 19.72 -16.95
CA LYS A 306 -12.09 21.05 -17.28
C LYS A 306 -11.07 22.11 -16.94
N ASN A 307 -10.99 23.14 -17.77
CA ASN A 307 -10.29 24.37 -17.46
C ASN A 307 -11.31 25.51 -17.37
N ALA A 308 -11.42 26.14 -16.21
CA ALA A 308 -12.35 27.25 -15.96
C ALA A 308 -11.63 28.60 -15.94
N GLY A 309 -12.15 29.57 -16.69
CA GLY A 309 -11.61 30.92 -16.75
C GLY A 309 -12.17 31.85 -15.66
N GLY A 310 -11.82 33.14 -15.76
CA GLY A 310 -12.18 34.16 -14.75
C GLY A 310 -13.66 34.57 -14.70
N GLY A 311 -14.52 34.03 -15.56
CA GLY A 311 -15.94 34.39 -15.64
C GLY A 311 -16.73 34.00 -14.37
N LYS A 312 -17.73 34.81 -14.00
CA LYS A 312 -18.55 34.63 -12.79
C LYS A 312 -19.13 33.20 -12.65
N HIS A 313 -19.63 32.65 -13.75
CA HIS A 313 -20.26 31.33 -13.81
C HIS A 313 -19.36 30.24 -14.40
N SER A 314 -18.10 30.55 -14.73
CA SER A 314 -17.24 29.64 -15.50
C SER A 314 -17.05 28.27 -14.84
N ILE A 315 -16.83 28.22 -13.52
CA ILE A 315 -16.74 26.95 -12.79
C ILE A 315 -18.08 26.19 -12.81
N GLU A 316 -19.20 26.89 -12.61
CA GLU A 316 -20.52 26.27 -12.54
C GLU A 316 -20.90 25.65 -13.90
N ASP A 317 -20.61 26.36 -14.99
CA ASP A 317 -20.84 25.91 -16.36
C ASP A 317 -19.96 24.71 -16.72
N ASN A 318 -18.68 24.74 -16.35
CA ASN A 318 -17.74 23.64 -16.58
C ASN A 318 -18.12 22.38 -15.81
N LEU A 319 -18.43 22.50 -14.51
CA LEU A 319 -18.88 21.36 -13.69
C LEU A 319 -20.24 20.83 -14.17
N GLY A 320 -21.15 21.71 -14.60
CA GLY A 320 -22.42 21.32 -15.20
C GLY A 320 -22.26 20.56 -16.52
N SER A 321 -21.28 20.97 -17.35
CA SER A 321 -20.91 20.25 -18.57
C SER A 321 -20.31 18.87 -18.27
N ALA A 322 -19.37 18.80 -17.30
CA ALA A 322 -18.76 17.55 -16.86
C ALA A 322 -19.82 16.56 -16.34
N LYS A 323 -20.78 17.03 -15.53
CA LYS A 323 -21.89 16.21 -15.05
C LYS A 323 -22.67 15.56 -16.20
N LYS A 324 -22.98 16.30 -17.26
CA LYS A 324 -23.73 15.76 -18.42
C LYS A 324 -22.94 14.63 -19.12
N LYS A 325 -21.62 14.79 -19.28
CA LYS A 325 -20.77 13.73 -19.83
C LYS A 325 -20.77 12.48 -18.95
N TRP A 326 -20.63 12.66 -17.64
CA TRP A 326 -20.71 11.58 -16.66
C TRP A 326 -22.07 10.87 -16.65
N ASP A 327 -23.18 11.61 -16.68
CA ASP A 327 -24.53 11.03 -16.73
C ASP A 327 -24.74 10.21 -18.02
N ASN A 328 -24.10 10.60 -19.13
CA ASN A 328 -24.16 9.87 -20.39
C ASN A 328 -23.31 8.59 -20.40
N LEU A 329 -22.26 8.51 -19.57
CA LEU A 329 -21.40 7.33 -19.47
C LEU A 329 -22.15 6.11 -18.90
N LYS A 330 -23.20 6.33 -18.10
CA LYS A 330 -24.04 5.28 -17.50
C LYS A 330 -23.23 4.18 -16.80
N CYS A 331 -22.27 4.57 -15.96
CA CYS A 331 -21.50 3.65 -15.12
C CYS A 331 -21.64 3.99 -13.64
N ASP A 332 -21.35 3.01 -12.77
CA ASP A 332 -21.42 3.16 -11.31
C ASP A 332 -20.13 3.74 -10.69
N GLN A 333 -19.22 4.27 -11.50
CA GLN A 333 -18.00 4.92 -11.01
C GLN A 333 -18.29 6.32 -10.45
N PRO A 334 -17.48 6.80 -9.48
CA PRO A 334 -17.61 8.15 -8.95
C PRO A 334 -17.33 9.21 -10.03
N LYS A 335 -18.13 10.27 -10.04
CA LYS A 335 -18.00 11.43 -10.93
C LYS A 335 -16.83 12.30 -10.50
N ILE A 336 -15.66 12.03 -11.06
CA ILE A 336 -14.43 12.76 -10.77
C ILE A 336 -14.17 13.79 -11.86
N VAL A 337 -13.88 15.03 -11.43
CA VAL A 337 -13.47 16.12 -12.32
C VAL A 337 -12.13 16.68 -11.86
N ILE A 338 -11.11 16.66 -12.72
CA ILE A 338 -9.92 17.49 -12.52
C ILE A 338 -10.21 18.88 -13.11
N LEU A 339 -10.30 19.87 -12.22
CA LEU A 339 -10.69 21.24 -12.56
C LEU A 339 -9.46 22.14 -12.44
N THR A 340 -8.90 22.50 -13.59
CA THR A 340 -7.87 23.53 -13.69
C THR A 340 -8.51 24.91 -13.82
N THR A 341 -7.79 25.94 -13.39
CA THR A 341 -8.20 27.34 -13.50
C THR A 341 -7.09 28.20 -14.13
N GLU A 342 -6.35 27.62 -15.07
CA GLU A 342 -5.19 28.27 -15.67
C GLU A 342 -5.60 29.54 -16.42
N GLY A 343 -4.89 30.65 -16.17
CA GLY A 343 -5.26 31.97 -16.70
C GLY A 343 -6.48 32.63 -16.05
N SER A 344 -7.10 32.02 -15.03
CA SER A 344 -8.13 32.67 -14.22
C SER A 344 -7.52 33.72 -13.28
N THR A 345 -8.20 34.86 -13.11
CA THR A 345 -7.84 35.91 -12.14
C THR A 345 -8.69 35.86 -10.87
N ARG A 346 -9.50 34.81 -10.71
CA ARG A 346 -10.38 34.62 -9.54
C ARG A 346 -9.58 34.28 -8.30
N SER A 347 -10.11 34.64 -7.13
CA SER A 347 -9.53 34.24 -5.85
C SER A 347 -9.80 32.77 -5.56
N TYR A 348 -8.91 32.16 -4.76
CA TYR A 348 -9.09 30.80 -4.25
C TYR A 348 -10.43 30.66 -3.50
N GLU A 349 -10.79 31.66 -2.69
CA GLU A 349 -12.04 31.68 -1.92
C GLU A 349 -13.28 31.69 -2.81
N ASP A 350 -13.26 32.47 -3.90
CA ASP A 350 -14.37 32.53 -4.85
C ASP A 350 -14.52 31.21 -5.63
N ASP A 351 -13.40 30.59 -6.01
CA ASP A 351 -13.40 29.29 -6.68
C ASP A 351 -13.95 28.20 -5.76
N MET A 352 -13.46 28.12 -4.53
CA MET A 352 -13.96 27.18 -3.52
C MET A 352 -15.45 27.37 -3.23
N LYS A 353 -15.93 28.62 -3.19
CA LYS A 353 -17.35 28.93 -3.02
C LYS A 353 -18.16 28.43 -4.23
N SER A 354 -17.69 28.68 -5.46
CA SER A 354 -18.32 28.19 -6.68
C SER A 354 -18.37 26.67 -6.75
N ILE A 355 -17.26 25.98 -6.46
CA ILE A 355 -17.18 24.51 -6.46
C ILE A 355 -18.19 23.94 -5.45
N ARG A 356 -18.19 24.44 -4.21
CA ARG A 356 -19.12 23.96 -3.16
C ARG A 356 -20.60 24.17 -3.50
N ARG A 357 -20.96 25.26 -4.20
CA ARG A 357 -22.34 25.45 -4.70
C ARG A 357 -22.76 24.39 -5.71
N CYS A 358 -21.79 23.78 -6.39
CA CYS A 358 -21.98 22.73 -7.39
C CYS A 358 -21.88 21.31 -6.84
N LYS A 359 -21.97 21.09 -5.51
CA LYS A 359 -21.78 19.74 -4.90
C LYS A 359 -22.61 18.62 -5.54
N ARG A 360 -23.78 18.92 -6.09
CA ARG A 360 -24.65 17.95 -6.80
C ARG A 360 -24.14 17.52 -8.19
N TYR A 361 -23.03 18.08 -8.67
CA TYR A 361 -22.49 17.86 -10.02
C TYR A 361 -21.35 16.85 -10.07
N TYR A 362 -20.76 16.52 -8.92
CA TYR A 362 -19.57 15.68 -8.82
C TYR A 362 -19.61 14.85 -7.53
N ASP A 363 -18.83 13.77 -7.52
CA ASP A 363 -18.47 13.05 -6.29
C ASP A 363 -17.12 13.54 -5.77
N GLU A 364 -16.17 13.83 -6.68
CA GLU A 364 -14.90 14.46 -6.34
C GLU A 364 -14.52 15.55 -7.37
N VAL A 365 -14.02 16.69 -6.87
CA VAL A 365 -13.30 17.68 -7.68
C VAL A 365 -11.85 17.71 -7.24
N TRP A 366 -10.94 17.52 -8.19
CA TRP A 366 -9.50 17.70 -8.01
C TRP A 366 -9.15 19.09 -8.53
N TYR A 367 -9.22 20.07 -7.65
CA TYR A 367 -9.07 21.48 -7.98
C TYR A 367 -7.60 21.87 -8.06
N VAL A 368 -7.19 22.41 -9.21
CA VAL A 368 -5.85 22.93 -9.46
C VAL A 368 -5.94 24.46 -9.59
N PRO A 369 -5.38 25.22 -8.63
CA PRO A 369 -5.28 26.67 -8.73
C PRO A 369 -4.41 27.12 -9.91
N PRO A 370 -4.51 28.39 -10.34
CA PRO A 370 -3.70 28.93 -11.44
C PRO A 370 -2.20 28.77 -11.15
N GLY A 371 -1.41 28.25 -12.10
CA GLY A 371 0.03 28.07 -11.97
C GLY A 371 0.49 26.91 -11.08
N GLU A 372 -0.41 26.23 -10.36
CA GLU A 372 -0.06 25.12 -9.47
C GLU A 372 0.10 23.79 -10.22
N THR A 373 1.01 22.95 -9.73
CA THR A 373 1.29 21.61 -10.30
C THR A 373 0.70 20.47 -9.48
N ASP A 374 -0.11 20.76 -8.47
CA ASP A 374 -0.85 19.80 -7.68
C ASP A 374 -2.32 20.22 -7.51
N PHE A 375 -3.11 19.41 -6.79
CA PHE A 375 -4.53 19.66 -6.62
C PHE A 375 -5.00 19.44 -5.19
N LEU A 376 -6.12 20.08 -4.85
CA LEU A 376 -6.92 19.80 -3.67
C LEU A 376 -8.09 18.88 -4.06
N ILE A 377 -8.30 17.81 -3.30
CA ILE A 377 -9.42 16.88 -3.44
C ILE A 377 -10.58 17.39 -2.60
N ILE A 378 -11.67 17.74 -3.27
CA ILE A 378 -12.92 18.19 -2.68
C ILE A 378 -13.94 17.08 -2.90
N LYS A 379 -14.24 16.33 -1.84
CA LYS A 379 -15.26 15.27 -1.89
C LYS A 379 -16.63 15.82 -1.58
N ASN A 380 -17.65 15.30 -2.24
CA ASN A 380 -19.04 15.51 -1.86
C ASN A 380 -19.44 14.41 -0.86
N GLU A 381 -19.51 14.74 0.42
CA GLU A 381 -19.85 13.78 1.49
C GLU A 381 -21.37 13.55 1.68
N GLY A 382 -22.18 13.88 0.67
CA GLY A 382 -23.65 13.85 0.72
C GLY A 382 -24.26 15.16 1.20
#